data_AF-A0A946V4C2-F1
#
_entry.id   AF-A0A946V4C2-F1
#
_cell.length_a   1.000
_cell.length_b   1.000
_cell.length_c   1.000
_cell.angle_alpha   90.00
_cell.angle_beta   90.00
_cell.angle_gamma   90.00
#
_symmetry.space_group_name_H-M   'P 1'
#
loop_
_entity.id
_entity.type
_entity.pdbx_description
1 polymer ?
#
loop_
_entity_poly.entity_id
_entity_poly.type
_entity_poly.pdbx_seq_one_letter_code
_entity_poly.pdbx_strand_id
1 'polypeptide(L)'
;MMQRTAILLVAILCAACAEFSGVFEPDCMAMEGDRFVFAGGTFEWHKFTDERRIDADGNLIDPFPGYPLTGTVVLRGSTVELTTAAGDRLDDYFLLERGGSRYLLTREQHAAVTAGGDLPACVLRRSDEKSPN
;
A
#
# COMPACT_ATOMS: atom_id res chain seq x y z
N MET A 1 -4.74 -62.87 2.97
CA MET A 1 -4.43 -61.98 1.85
C MET A 1 -4.66 -60.55 2.30
N MET A 2 -3.58 -59.79 2.53
CA MET A 2 -3.62 -58.39 2.97
C MET A 2 -3.81 -57.48 1.76
N GLN A 3 -4.98 -56.85 1.66
CA GLN A 3 -5.27 -55.88 0.62
C GLN A 3 -4.77 -54.51 1.09
N ARG A 4 -3.61 -54.10 0.55
CA ARG A 4 -2.91 -52.87 0.86
C ARG A 4 -3.70 -51.67 0.33
N THR A 5 -4.32 -50.91 1.23
CA THR A 5 -4.91 -49.60 0.95
C THR A 5 -3.77 -48.61 0.71
N ALA A 6 -3.52 -48.28 -0.56
CA ALA A 6 -2.67 -47.15 -0.93
C ALA A 6 -3.46 -45.86 -0.70
N ILE A 7 -3.24 -45.20 0.45
CA ILE A 7 -3.73 -43.84 0.69
C ILE A 7 -2.75 -42.90 -0.02
N LEU A 8 -3.17 -42.40 -1.19
CA LEU A 8 -2.53 -41.29 -1.86
C LEU A 8 -2.78 -40.02 -1.02
N LEU A 9 -1.83 -39.67 -0.15
CA LEU A 9 -1.81 -38.35 0.49
C LEU A 9 -1.35 -37.33 -0.57
N VAL A 10 -2.32 -36.73 -1.27
CA VAL A 10 -2.10 -35.51 -2.04
C VAL A 10 -1.91 -34.39 -1.01
N ALA A 11 -0.64 -34.06 -0.73
CA ALA A 11 -0.29 -32.89 0.04
C ALA A 11 -0.67 -31.64 -0.77
N ILE A 12 -1.83 -31.06 -0.44
CA ILE A 12 -2.24 -29.75 -0.93
C ILE A 12 -1.28 -28.73 -0.27
N LEU A 13 -0.19 -28.39 -0.96
CA LEU A 13 0.59 -27.18 -0.66
C LEU A 13 -0.27 -25.97 -1.06
N CYS A 14 -1.23 -25.60 -0.21
CA CYS A 14 -1.68 -24.21 -0.15
C CYS A 14 -0.54 -23.40 0.50
N ALA A 15 0.54 -23.18 -0.26
CA ALA A 15 1.36 -22.02 -0.02
C ALA A 15 0.46 -20.83 -0.33
N ALA A 16 -0.22 -20.32 0.70
CA ALA A 16 -0.80 -19.00 0.65
C ALA A 16 0.36 -18.07 0.27
N CYS A 17 0.43 -17.69 -1.01
CA CYS A 17 1.13 -16.48 -1.38
C CYS A 17 0.41 -15.42 -0.56
N ALA A 18 1.02 -15.00 0.55
CA ALA A 18 0.50 -13.93 1.36
C ALA A 18 0.55 -12.70 0.45
N GLU A 19 -0.54 -12.49 -0.27
CA GLU A 19 -0.63 -11.46 -1.28
C GLU A 19 -0.71 -10.13 -0.55
N PHE A 20 0.27 -9.26 -0.82
CA PHE A 20 0.27 -7.92 -0.28
C PHE A 20 -0.97 -7.19 -0.80
N SER A 21 -1.92 -6.98 0.10
CA SER A 21 -3.24 -6.45 -0.19
C SER A 21 -3.74 -5.59 0.96
N GLY A 22 -4.57 -4.60 0.64
CA GLY A 22 -5.18 -3.70 1.61
C GLY A 22 -5.17 -2.25 1.14
N VAL A 23 -5.89 -1.42 1.88
CA VAL A 23 -5.93 0.03 1.67
C VAL A 23 -5.04 0.68 2.73
N PHE A 24 -4.18 1.61 2.33
CA PHE A 24 -3.34 2.41 3.22
C PHE A 24 -3.69 3.88 3.04
N GLU A 25 -4.05 4.52 4.14
CA GLU A 25 -4.54 5.91 4.18
C GLU A 25 -3.78 6.69 5.27
N PRO A 26 -3.53 7.99 5.09
CA PRO A 26 -2.93 8.84 6.12
C PRO A 26 -3.70 8.76 7.43
N ASP A 27 -2.99 8.70 8.56
CA ASP A 27 -3.61 8.70 9.90
C ASP A 27 -3.94 10.13 10.40
N CYS A 28 -4.16 11.07 9.47
CA CYS A 28 -4.44 12.47 9.77
C CYS A 28 -5.46 13.05 8.78
N MET A 29 -6.28 14.01 9.23
CA MET A 29 -7.32 14.65 8.40
C MET A 29 -6.76 15.53 7.28
N ALA A 30 -5.55 16.08 7.45
CA ALA A 30 -4.97 17.02 6.48
C ALA A 30 -4.71 16.39 5.10
N MET A 31 -4.55 15.07 5.05
CA MET A 31 -4.31 14.31 3.83
C MET A 31 -5.45 13.31 3.58
N GLU A 32 -6.62 13.52 4.16
CA GLU A 32 -7.77 12.63 4.00
C GLU A 32 -8.22 12.59 2.54
N GLY A 33 -8.08 11.41 1.91
CA GLY A 33 -8.33 11.20 0.49
C GLY A 33 -7.10 10.69 -0.26
N ASP A 34 -5.89 10.96 0.23
CA ASP A 34 -4.69 10.26 -0.23
C ASP A 34 -4.81 8.80 0.18
N ARG A 35 -4.61 7.86 -0.76
CA ARG A 35 -4.59 6.44 -0.43
C ARG A 35 -3.89 5.58 -1.45
N PHE A 36 -3.30 4.51 -0.95
CA PHE A 36 -2.86 3.38 -1.77
C PHE A 36 -3.83 2.22 -1.59
N VAL A 37 -4.23 1.61 -2.71
CA VAL A 37 -5.01 0.37 -2.74
C VAL A 37 -4.13 -0.71 -3.35
N PHE A 38 -3.90 -1.80 -2.65
CA PHE A 38 -3.16 -2.96 -3.15
C PHE A 38 -4.09 -4.18 -3.25
N ALA A 39 -4.13 -4.83 -4.41
CA ALA A 39 -4.89 -6.04 -4.63
C ALA A 39 -4.36 -6.81 -5.85
N GLY A 40 -4.33 -8.13 -5.82
CA GLY A 40 -4.04 -8.91 -7.04
C GLY A 40 -2.66 -8.66 -7.66
N GLY A 41 -1.65 -8.26 -6.87
CA GLY A 41 -0.34 -7.85 -7.38
C GLY A 41 -0.31 -6.50 -8.10
N THR A 42 -1.38 -5.70 -8.00
CA THR A 42 -1.46 -4.33 -8.54
C THR A 42 -1.63 -3.29 -7.44
N PHE A 43 -1.43 -2.03 -7.82
CA PHE A 43 -1.74 -0.89 -6.97
C PHE A 43 -2.55 0.18 -7.70
N GLU A 44 -3.31 0.95 -6.92
CA GLU A 44 -3.83 2.26 -7.29
C GLU A 44 -3.40 3.29 -6.24
N TRP A 45 -2.88 4.42 -6.68
CA TRP A 45 -2.56 5.55 -5.83
C TRP A 45 -3.49 6.71 -6.16
N HIS A 46 -4.31 7.09 -5.19
CA HIS A 46 -5.20 8.25 -5.25
C HIS A 46 -4.53 9.40 -4.52
N LYS A 47 -4.51 10.58 -5.15
CA LYS A 47 -3.97 11.80 -4.56
C LYS A 47 -5.07 12.77 -4.13
N PHE A 48 -4.80 13.51 -3.07
CA PHE A 48 -5.67 14.49 -2.45
C PHE A 48 -4.90 15.78 -2.16
N THR A 49 -5.63 16.89 -2.31
CA THR A 49 -5.25 18.22 -1.84
C THR A 49 -6.53 18.98 -1.56
N ASP A 50 -6.48 19.83 -0.55
CA ASP A 50 -7.50 20.82 -0.25
C ASP A 50 -7.38 22.07 -1.13
N GLU A 51 -6.30 22.20 -1.91
CA GLU A 51 -6.08 23.31 -2.83
C GLU A 51 -6.98 23.24 -4.06
N ARG A 52 -7.68 24.33 -4.36
CA ARG A 52 -8.46 24.50 -5.60
C ARG A 52 -7.68 25.34 -6.59
N ARG A 53 -7.42 24.79 -7.77
CA ARG A 53 -6.75 25.50 -8.86
C ARG A 53 -7.78 26.03 -9.86
N ILE A 54 -7.57 27.26 -10.33
CA ILE A 54 -8.44 27.94 -11.29
C ILE A 54 -7.58 28.44 -12.45
N ASP A 55 -8.06 28.30 -13.69
CA ASP A 55 -7.38 28.82 -14.89
C ASP A 55 -7.64 30.33 -15.09
N ALA A 56 -7.08 30.90 -16.17
CA ALA A 56 -7.25 32.32 -16.49
C ALA A 56 -8.71 32.71 -16.84
N ASP A 57 -9.53 31.72 -17.19
CA ASP A 57 -10.93 31.89 -17.60
C ASP A 57 -11.91 31.63 -16.45
N GLY A 58 -11.42 31.26 -15.26
CA GLY A 58 -12.23 31.02 -14.07
C GLY A 58 -12.71 29.56 -13.91
N ASN A 59 -12.22 28.62 -14.72
CA ASN A 59 -12.60 27.21 -14.61
C ASN A 59 -11.76 26.48 -13.56
N LEU A 60 -12.37 25.52 -12.88
CA LEU A 60 -11.65 24.63 -11.97
C LEU A 60 -10.72 23.70 -12.77
N ILE A 61 -9.46 23.64 -12.33
CA ILE A 61 -8.46 22.71 -12.83
C ILE A 61 -8.33 21.56 -11.83
N ASP A 62 -8.34 20.32 -12.33
CA ASP A 62 -7.95 19.14 -11.55
C ASP A 62 -6.51 19.32 -11.04
N PRO A 63 -6.28 19.33 -9.71
CA PRO A 63 -4.93 19.49 -9.17
C PRO A 63 -3.99 18.32 -9.50
N PHE A 64 -4.53 17.13 -9.83
CA PHE A 64 -3.75 15.92 -10.08
C PHE A 64 -4.18 15.21 -11.38
N PRO A 65 -3.98 15.84 -12.54
CA PRO A 65 -4.24 15.18 -13.80
C PRO A 65 -3.39 13.90 -13.92
N GLY A 66 -4.02 12.80 -14.31
CA GLY A 66 -3.35 11.49 -14.42
C GLY A 66 -3.39 10.64 -13.15
N TYR A 67 -4.09 11.08 -12.09
CA TYR A 67 -4.44 10.23 -10.96
C TYR A 67 -5.88 9.68 -11.11
N PRO A 68 -6.19 8.48 -10.57
CA PRO A 68 -5.30 7.61 -9.81
C PRO A 68 -4.20 7.00 -10.68
N LEU A 69 -2.99 6.93 -10.12
CA LEU A 69 -1.86 6.27 -10.76
C LEU A 69 -1.95 4.76 -10.49
N THR A 70 -1.84 3.95 -11.53
CA THR A 70 -1.97 2.49 -11.41
C THR A 70 -0.71 1.76 -11.88
N GLY A 71 -0.56 0.51 -11.44
CA GLY A 71 0.59 -0.31 -11.82
C GLY A 71 0.67 -1.64 -11.09
N THR A 72 1.85 -2.25 -11.11
CA THR A 72 2.16 -3.51 -10.42
C THR A 72 2.92 -3.26 -9.12
N VAL A 73 2.72 -4.15 -8.16
CA VAL A 73 3.42 -4.16 -6.88
C VAL A 73 4.16 -5.47 -6.68
N VAL A 74 5.39 -5.39 -6.17
CA VAL A 74 6.18 -6.54 -5.72
C VAL A 74 6.64 -6.29 -4.30
N LEU A 75 6.36 -7.22 -3.39
CA LEU A 75 6.87 -7.19 -2.03
C LEU A 75 8.16 -8.03 -1.94
N ARG A 76 9.27 -7.41 -1.53
CA ARG A 76 10.56 -8.07 -1.27
C ARG A 76 10.99 -7.84 0.18
N GLY A 77 10.72 -8.81 1.04
CA GLY A 77 10.88 -8.62 2.48
C GLY A 77 9.92 -7.53 2.97
N SER A 78 10.45 -6.44 3.53
CA SER A 78 9.65 -5.25 3.89
C SER A 78 9.59 -4.20 2.78
N THR A 79 10.30 -4.36 1.67
CA THR A 79 10.34 -3.37 0.59
C THR A 79 9.18 -3.58 -0.38
N VAL A 80 8.39 -2.53 -0.59
CA VAL A 80 7.26 -2.47 -1.52
C VAL A 80 7.73 -1.75 -2.78
N GLU A 81 7.87 -2.52 -3.85
CA GLU A 81 8.32 -2.05 -5.16
C GLU A 81 7.11 -1.78 -6.06
N LEU A 82 6.98 -0.54 -6.56
CA LEU A 82 5.88 -0.10 -7.43
C LEU A 82 6.39 0.26 -8.82
N THR A 83 5.75 -0.31 -9.84
CA THR A 83 6.00 0.02 -11.25
C THR A 83 4.71 0.47 -11.90
N THR A 84 4.67 1.66 -12.49
CA THR A 84 3.47 2.22 -13.12
C THR A 84 3.05 1.39 -14.35
N ALA A 85 1.80 1.56 -14.79
CA ALA A 85 1.32 0.93 -16.03
C ALA A 85 2.14 1.34 -17.28
N ALA A 86 2.80 2.50 -17.24
CA ALA A 86 3.71 2.96 -18.29
C ALA A 86 5.11 2.30 -18.22
N GLY A 87 5.41 1.55 -17.15
CA GLY A 87 6.69 0.88 -16.93
C GLY A 87 7.68 1.68 -16.08
N ASP A 88 7.29 2.84 -15.56
CA ASP A 88 8.16 3.67 -14.71
C ASP A 88 8.26 3.11 -13.29
N ARG A 89 9.48 3.06 -12.75
CA ARG A 89 9.70 2.66 -11.36
C ARG A 89 9.50 3.85 -10.43
N LEU A 90 8.60 3.74 -9.46
CA LEU A 90 8.44 4.74 -8.40
C LEU A 90 9.47 4.54 -7.28
N ASP A 91 9.57 5.51 -6.36
CA ASP A 91 10.36 5.33 -5.14
C ASP A 91 9.87 4.12 -4.32
N ASP A 92 10.80 3.53 -3.57
CA ASP A 92 10.50 2.41 -2.70
C ASP A 92 9.70 2.86 -1.48
N TYR A 93 8.72 2.04 -1.14
CA TYR A 93 8.03 2.13 0.14
C TYR A 93 8.43 0.95 1.03
N PHE A 94 8.24 1.11 2.34
CA PHE A 94 8.65 0.12 3.32
C PHE A 94 7.47 -0.22 4.23
N LEU A 95 7.16 -1.50 4.32
CA LEU A 95 6.13 -2.03 5.21
C LEU A 95 6.71 -2.18 6.61
N LEU A 96 6.06 -1.55 7.59
CA LEU A 96 6.37 -1.67 9.01
C LEU A 96 5.16 -2.23 9.77
N GLU A 97 5.40 -3.24 10.61
CA GLU A 97 4.43 -3.74 11.59
C GLU A 97 4.78 -3.22 12.98
N ARG A 98 3.86 -2.48 13.62
CA ARG A 98 4.05 -1.95 14.98
C ARG A 98 2.71 -1.87 15.70
N GLY A 99 2.63 -2.41 16.91
CA GLY A 99 1.42 -2.33 17.74
C GLY A 99 0.17 -2.99 17.12
N GLY A 100 0.35 -4.03 16.30
CA GLY A 100 -0.75 -4.69 15.60
C GLY A 100 -1.31 -3.91 14.41
N SER A 101 -0.63 -2.85 13.97
CA SER A 101 -0.96 -2.10 12.77
C SER A 101 0.17 -2.14 11.76
N ARG A 102 -0.20 -2.04 10.48
CA ARG A 102 0.69 -1.96 9.33
C ARG A 102 0.76 -0.56 8.78
N TYR A 103 1.99 -0.13 8.51
CA TYR A 103 2.32 1.18 8.00
C TYR A 103 3.11 1.07 6.71
N LEU A 104 2.79 1.93 5.75
CA LEU A 104 3.57 2.11 4.54
C LEU A 104 4.40 3.38 4.68
N LEU A 105 5.72 3.22 4.73
CA LEU A 105 6.66 4.31 4.97
C LEU A 105 7.38 4.70 3.69
N THR A 106 7.65 5.99 3.51
CA THR A 106 8.67 6.43 2.54
C THR A 106 10.05 6.01 3.03
N ARG A 107 11.06 6.05 2.14
CA ARG A 107 12.45 5.78 2.50
C ARG A 107 12.94 6.61 3.71
N GLU A 108 12.62 7.90 3.71
CA GLU A 108 13.02 8.82 4.80
C GLU A 108 12.34 8.47 6.12
N GLN A 109 11.04 8.20 6.10
CA GLN A 109 10.28 7.79 7.27
C GLN A 109 10.80 6.47 7.84
N HIS A 110 11.07 5.49 6.98
CA HIS A 110 11.63 4.20 7.39
C HIS A 110 13.01 4.34 8.03
N ALA A 111 13.89 5.18 7.46
CA ALA A 111 15.20 5.47 8.02
C ALA A 111 15.09 6.13 9.41
N ALA A 112 14.21 7.12 9.56
CA ALA A 112 13.99 7.81 10.83
C ALA A 112 13.47 6.85 11.93
N VAL A 113 12.48 6.01 11.62
CA VAL A 113 11.95 5.03 12.57
C VAL A 113 12.98 3.97 12.94
N THR A 114 13.77 3.50 11.97
CA THR A 114 14.85 2.51 12.21
C THR A 114 15.96 3.07 13.09
N ALA A 115 16.21 4.38 13.02
CA ALA A 115 17.14 5.09 13.90
C ALA A 115 16.60 5.31 15.34
N GLY A 116 15.40 4.78 15.65
CA GLY A 116 14.74 4.93 16.95
C GLY A 116 13.76 6.09 17.04
N GLY A 117 13.42 6.72 15.92
CA GLY A 117 12.39 7.76 15.85
C GLY A 117 10.95 7.23 16.01
N ASP A 118 10.03 8.15 16.27
CA ASP A 118 8.59 7.87 16.29
C ASP A 118 7.99 7.80 14.88
N LEU A 119 6.76 7.28 14.80
CA LEU A 119 5.99 7.32 13.55
C LEU A 119 5.65 8.77 13.18
N PRO A 120 5.69 9.14 11.89
CA PRO A 120 5.33 10.49 11.47
C PRO A 120 3.82 10.74 11.63
N ALA A 121 3.45 12.01 11.84
CA ALA A 121 2.08 12.42 12.18
C ALA A 121 1.00 12.09 11.14
N CYS A 122 1.38 11.87 9.87
CA CYS A 122 0.48 11.52 8.77
C CYS A 122 0.94 10.24 8.05
N VAL A 123 1.46 9.27 8.81
CA VAL A 123 1.88 7.98 8.25
C VAL A 123 0.73 7.28 7.52
N LEU A 124 1.02 6.61 6.41
CA LEU A 124 0.04 5.76 5.73
C LEU A 124 -0.17 4.49 6.57
N ARG A 125 -1.36 4.34 7.14
CA ARG A 125 -1.75 3.21 7.96
C ARG A 125 -2.81 2.38 7.25
N ARG A 126 -2.75 1.06 7.41
CA ARG A 126 -3.75 0.17 6.84
C ARG A 126 -5.15 0.46 7.40
N SER A 127 -6.13 0.65 6.52
CA SER A 127 -7.43 1.22 6.86
C SER A 127 -8.35 0.31 7.68
N ASP A 128 -8.32 -1.00 7.45
CA ASP A 128 -9.08 -2.00 8.22
C ASP A 128 -8.57 -2.15 9.67
N GLU A 129 -7.41 -1.57 9.97
CA GLU A 129 -6.79 -1.54 11.30
C GLU A 129 -6.94 -0.17 11.98
N LYS A 130 -7.58 0.81 11.31
CA LYS A 130 -8.02 2.05 11.95
C LYS A 130 -9.27 1.74 12.76
N SER A 131 -9.23 2.04 14.06
CA SER A 131 -10.40 1.88 14.93
C SER A 131 -11.54 2.78 14.40
N PRO A 132 -12.78 2.29 14.28
CA PRO A 132 -13.91 3.15 13.96
C PRO A 132 -14.08 4.13 15.13
N ASN A 133 -13.82 5.41 14.88
CA ASN A 133 -14.17 6.48 15.83
C ASN A 133 -15.68 6.59 16.00
#